data_AF-A0A4Q2YZX1-F1
#
_entry.id   AF-A0A4Q2YZX1-F1
#
_cell.length_a   1.000
_cell.length_b   1.000
_cell.length_c   1.000
_cell.angle_alpha   90.00
_cell.angle_beta   90.00
_cell.angle_gamma   90.00
#
_symmetry.space_group_name_H-M   'P 1'
#
loop_
_entity.id
_entity.type
_entity.pdbx_description
1 polymer ?
#
loop_
_entity_poly.entity_id
_entity_poly.type
_entity_poly.pdbx_seq_one_letter_code
_entity_poly.pdbx_strand_id
1 'polypeptide(L)'
;SCGQCTPCREGSMWMKKISDRIVAGEASPKDVATLESVAYQIDGRTICAFGEASSWPVEAIIAKFRDELLADTKESNEAAPHNAEAEAQRRYLQEA
;
A
#
# COMPACT_ATOMS: atom_id res chain seq x y z
N SER A 1 12.58 -3.77 8.86
CA SER A 1 11.94 -3.19 10.06
C SER A 1 12.30 -4.04 11.27
N CYS A 2 12.63 -3.43 12.42
CA CYS A 2 12.88 -4.16 13.68
C CYS A 2 11.59 -4.44 14.48
N GLY A 3 10.47 -3.81 14.12
CA GLY A 3 9.18 -4.06 14.73
C GLY A 3 8.86 -3.28 16.02
N GLN A 4 9.68 -2.35 16.48
CA GLN A 4 9.41 -1.63 17.74
C GLN A 4 8.24 -0.64 17.62
N CYS A 5 8.28 0.27 16.65
CA CYS A 5 7.23 1.26 16.43
C CYS A 5 6.11 0.69 15.56
N THR A 6 4.85 0.82 15.99
CA THR A 6 3.68 0.42 15.18
C THR A 6 3.66 1.03 13.77
N PRO A 7 3.90 2.34 13.56
CA PRO A 7 3.89 2.89 12.19
C PRO A 7 4.94 2.23 11.29
N CYS A 8 6.17 2.00 11.78
CA CYS A 8 7.19 1.31 10.99
C CYS A 8 6.92 -0.20 10.82
N ARG A 9 6.45 -0.89 11.86
CA ARG A 9 6.19 -2.34 11.83
C ARG A 9 5.08 -2.69 10.85
N GLU A 10 3.92 -2.04 10.99
CA GLU A 10 2.75 -2.32 10.16
C GLU A 10 2.81 -1.56 8.83
N GLY A 11 3.24 -0.30 8.87
CA GLY A 11 3.29 0.56 7.69
C GLY A 11 4.28 0.05 6.64
N SER A 12 5.47 -0.43 7.02
CA SER A 12 6.42 -1.00 6.05
C SER A 12 5.87 -2.24 5.34
N MET A 13 5.08 -3.06 6.05
CA MET A 13 4.41 -4.21 5.45
C MET A 13 3.27 -3.80 4.52
N TRP A 14 2.51 -2.77 4.88
CA TRP A 14 1.47 -2.19 4.02
C TRP A 14 2.04 -1.58 2.75
N MET A 15 3.12 -0.79 2.87
CA MET A 15 3.82 -0.23 1.70
C MET A 15 4.26 -1.35 0.76
N LYS A 16 4.90 -2.42 1.28
CA LYS A 16 5.31 -3.56 0.47
C LYS A 16 4.12 -4.20 -0.26
N LYS A 17 3.03 -4.50 0.45
CA LYS A 17 1.84 -5.15 -0.14
C LYS A 17 1.24 -4.33 -1.28
N ILE A 18 1.17 -3.01 -1.12
CA ILE A 18 0.63 -2.15 -2.16
C ILE A 18 1.61 -2.06 -3.34
N SER A 19 2.90 -1.88 -3.08
CA SER A 19 3.93 -1.89 -4.14
C SER A 19 3.93 -3.18 -4.94
N ASP A 20 3.79 -4.34 -4.29
CA ASP A 20 3.69 -5.64 -4.96
C ASP A 20 2.46 -5.69 -5.90
N ARG A 21 1.30 -5.14 -5.46
CA ARG A 21 0.08 -5.07 -6.29
C ARG A 21 0.25 -4.18 -7.51
N ILE A 22 0.94 -3.05 -7.36
CA ILE A 22 1.23 -2.14 -8.49
C ILE A 22 2.06 -2.89 -9.53
N VAL A 23 3.13 -3.56 -9.10
CA VAL A 23 4.00 -4.35 -10.01
C VAL A 23 3.25 -5.51 -10.66
N ALA A 24 2.28 -6.12 -9.97
CA ALA A 24 1.45 -7.20 -10.50
C ALA A 24 0.34 -6.72 -11.46
N GLY A 25 0.10 -5.40 -11.59
CA GLY A 25 -1.03 -4.86 -12.36
C GLY A 25 -2.40 -5.12 -11.71
N GLU A 26 -2.40 -5.40 -10.41
CA GLU A 26 -3.55 -5.70 -9.55
C GLU A 26 -3.95 -4.51 -8.67
N ALA A 27 -3.28 -3.36 -8.81
CA ALA A 27 -3.58 -2.15 -8.07
C ALA A 27 -4.72 -1.34 -8.71
N SER A 28 -5.45 -0.64 -7.85
CA SER A 28 -6.43 0.40 -8.19
C SER A 28 -5.84 1.80 -7.96
N PRO A 29 -6.41 2.87 -8.54
CA PRO A 29 -5.96 4.25 -8.26
C PRO A 29 -5.97 4.60 -6.76
N LYS A 30 -6.90 4.01 -6.00
CA LYS A 30 -7.01 4.18 -4.55
C LYS A 30 -5.85 3.54 -3.78
N ASP A 31 -5.25 2.48 -4.31
CA ASP A 31 -4.05 1.89 -3.72
C ASP A 31 -2.88 2.88 -3.72
N VAL A 32 -2.72 3.67 -4.79
CA VAL A 32 -1.67 4.70 -4.87
C VAL A 32 -1.88 5.77 -3.80
N ALA A 33 -3.12 6.24 -3.61
CA ALA A 33 -3.45 7.18 -2.55
C ALA A 33 -3.23 6.58 -1.14
N THR A 34 -3.54 5.29 -0.98
CA THR A 34 -3.31 4.57 0.29
C THR A 34 -1.82 4.43 0.57
N LEU A 35 -1.01 4.09 -0.45
CA LEU A 35 0.44 3.96 -0.33
C LEU A 35 1.08 5.28 0.13
N GLU A 36 0.67 6.39 -0.47
CA GLU A 36 1.10 7.73 -0.07
C GLU A 36 0.73 8.04 1.38
N SER A 37 -0.54 7.78 1.74
CA SER A 37 -1.00 7.99 3.12
C SER A 37 -0.19 7.19 4.12
N VAL A 38 0.13 5.93 3.82
CA VAL A 38 0.91 5.07 4.72
C VAL A 38 2.32 5.60 4.90
N ALA A 39 2.98 6.04 3.82
CA ALA A 39 4.34 6.59 3.90
C ALA A 39 4.38 7.83 4.82
N TYR A 40 3.44 8.77 4.65
CA TYR A 40 3.34 9.96 5.52
C TYR A 40 2.94 9.66 6.96
N GLN A 41 2.33 8.50 7.26
CA GLN A 41 2.08 8.07 8.64
C GLN A 41 3.30 7.43 9.31
N ILE A 42 4.34 7.11 8.55
CA ILE A 42 5.62 6.63 9.09
C ILE A 42 6.53 7.82 9.36
N ASP A 43 6.63 8.74 8.39
CA ASP A 43 7.50 9.92 8.47
C ASP A 43 7.25 10.73 9.75
N GLY A 44 8.32 11.04 10.48
CA GLY A 44 8.31 11.79 11.73
C GLY A 44 7.58 11.15 12.91
N ARG A 45 7.15 9.88 12.80
CA ARG A 45 6.36 9.16 13.83
C ARG A 45 7.05 7.91 14.35
N THR A 46 8.35 7.77 14.10
CA THR A 46 9.17 6.62 14.47
C THR A 46 10.30 6.99 15.43
N ILE A 47 10.81 6.00 16.18
CA ILE A 47 11.86 6.23 17.18
C ILE A 47 13.27 6.30 16.59
N CYS A 48 13.49 5.73 15.40
CA CYS A 48 14.79 5.67 14.76
C CYS A 48 14.70 5.98 13.27
N ALA A 49 15.83 6.38 12.70
CA ALA A 49 15.98 6.83 11.31
C ALA A 49 15.57 5.80 10.23
N PHE A 50 15.34 4.54 10.60
CA PHE A 50 14.88 3.53 9.66
C PHE A 50 13.45 3.80 9.17
N GLY A 51 12.62 4.45 9.99
CA GLY A 51 11.25 4.79 9.59
C GLY A 51 11.26 5.71 8.38
N GLU A 52 11.95 6.84 8.51
CA GLU A 52 12.14 7.85 7.45
C GLU A 52 12.86 7.25 6.24
N ALA A 53 13.91 6.44 6.47
CA ALA A 53 14.62 5.75 5.39
C ALA A 53 13.71 4.79 4.58
N SER A 54 12.62 4.30 5.18
CA SER A 54 11.64 3.45 4.50
C SER A 54 10.50 4.23 3.83
N SER A 55 10.09 5.39 4.36
CA SER A 55 8.95 6.17 3.84
C SER A 55 9.34 7.18 2.76
N TRP A 56 10.46 7.90 2.93
CA TRP A 56 10.88 8.93 1.97
C TRP A 56 11.07 8.42 0.54
N PRO A 57 11.59 7.21 0.27
CA PRO A 57 11.65 6.69 -1.09
C PRO A 57 10.26 6.57 -1.73
N VAL A 58 9.26 6.13 -0.96
CA VAL A 58 7.88 5.98 -1.43
C VAL A 58 7.25 7.34 -1.70
N GLU A 59 7.41 8.29 -0.78
CA GLU A 59 6.95 9.68 -0.96
C GLU A 59 7.57 10.32 -2.20
N ALA A 60 8.88 10.15 -2.40
CA ALA A 60 9.59 10.71 -3.54
C ALA A 60 9.13 10.08 -4.87
N ILE A 61 8.94 8.76 -4.91
CA ILE A 61 8.45 8.06 -6.11
C ILE A 61 7.05 8.56 -6.47
N ILE A 62 6.14 8.65 -5.50
CA ILE A 62 4.78 9.14 -5.75
C ILE A 62 4.80 10.60 -6.18
N ALA A 63 5.59 11.46 -5.53
CA ALA A 63 5.67 12.88 -5.88
C ALA A 63 6.23 13.13 -7.30
N LYS A 64 7.10 12.24 -7.80
CA LYS A 64 7.77 12.40 -9.11
C LYS A 64 7.08 11.65 -10.24
N PHE A 65 6.51 10.49 -9.96
CA PHE A 65 6.04 9.52 -10.95
C PHE A 65 4.57 9.14 -10.72
N ARG A 66 3.77 10.01 -10.08
CA ARG A 66 2.35 9.75 -9.83
C ARG A 66 1.60 9.29 -11.07
N ASP A 67 1.80 9.99 -12.18
CA ASP A 67 1.07 9.71 -13.42
C ASP A 67 1.42 8.32 -13.98
N GLU A 68 2.69 7.90 -13.85
CA GLU A 68 3.13 6.55 -14.24
C GLU A 68 2.52 5.48 -13.32
N LEU A 69 2.52 5.70 -12.01
CA LEU A 69 1.89 4.78 -11.06
C LEU A 69 0.38 4.64 -11.30
N LEU A 70 -0.31 5.74 -11.65
CA LEU A 70 -1.73 5.71 -11.97
C LEU A 70 -1.99 5.01 -13.30
N ALA A 71 -1.13 5.17 -14.30
CA ALA A 71 -1.24 4.48 -15.58
C ALA A 71 -1.13 2.95 -15.44
N ASP A 72 -0.38 2.47 -14.44
CA ASP A 72 -0.24 1.04 -14.12
C ASP A 72 -1.40 0.48 -13.27
N THR A 73 -2.42 1.29 -12.97
CA THR A 73 -3.60 0.85 -12.18
C THR A 73 -4.85 0.65 -13.03
N LYS A 74 -5.81 -0.12 -12.51
CA LYS A 74 -7.12 -0.33 -13.15
C LYS A 74 -8.23 -0.15 -12.15
N GLU A 75 -9.28 0.57 -12.54
CA GLU A 75 -10.48 0.78 -11.70
C GLU A 75 -11.14 -0.55 -11.31
N SER A 76 -11.12 -1.54 -12.20
CA SER A 76 -11.68 -2.88 -11.96
C SER A 76 -11.06 -3.60 -10.77
N ASN A 77 -9.86 -3.21 -10.36
CA ASN A 77 -9.14 -3.85 -9.27
C ASN A 77 -9.62 -3.38 -7.90
N GLU A 78 -10.38 -2.28 -7.77
CA GLU A 78 -10.81 -1.78 -6.47
C GLU A 78 -11.73 -2.76 -5.72
N ALA A 79 -12.55 -3.52 -6.45
CA ALA A 79 -13.45 -4.52 -5.87
C ALA A 79 -12.83 -5.93 -5.81
N ALA A 80 -11.57 -6.09 -6.24
CA ALA A 80 -10.93 -7.40 -6.26
C ALA A 80 -10.52 -7.82 -4.83
N PRO A 81 -10.76 -9.09 -4.43
CA PRO A 81 -10.26 -9.58 -3.16
C PRO A 81 -8.74 -9.67 -3.18
N HIS A 82 -8.08 -9.15 -2.14
CA HIS A 82 -6.62 -9.13 -2.03
C HIS A 82 -6.06 -10.13 -0.99
N ASN A 83 -6.94 -10.87 -0.32
CA ASN A 83 -6.59 -11.92 0.62
C ASN A 83 -7.67 -13.01 0.64
N ALA A 84 -7.31 -14.16 1.22
CA ALA A 84 -8.19 -15.32 1.29
C ALA A 84 -9.49 -15.00 2.05
N GLU A 85 -9.43 -14.12 3.05
CA GLU A 85 -10.61 -13.70 3.81
C GLU A 85 -11.58 -12.88 2.96
N ALA A 86 -11.08 -11.92 2.17
CA ALA A 86 -11.93 -11.13 1.25
C ALA A 86 -12.51 -12.00 0.14
N GLU A 87 -11.74 -13.00 -0.34
CA GLU A 87 -12.23 -13.96 -1.33
C GLU A 87 -13.34 -14.85 -0.74
N ALA A 88 -13.14 -15.38 0.47
CA ALA A 88 -14.15 -16.16 1.17
C ALA A 88 -15.42 -15.35 1.45
N GLN A 89 -15.27 -14.08 1.87
CA GLN A 89 -16.38 -13.17 2.09
C GLN A 89 -17.14 -12.89 0.78
N ARG A 90 -16.42 -12.62 -0.31
CA ARG A 90 -17.03 -12.42 -1.64
C ARG A 90 -17.83 -13.64 -2.07
N ARG A 91 -17.28 -14.85 -1.89
CA ARG A 91 -17.96 -16.10 -2.21
C ARG A 91 -19.24 -16.27 -1.39
N TYR A 92 -19.18 -16.05 -0.07
CA TYR A 92 -20.34 -16.15 0.81
C TYR A 92 -21.47 -15.19 0.38
N LEU A 93 -21.14 -13.94 0.06
CA LEU A 93 -22.12 -12.93 -0.36
C LEU A 93 -22.71 -13.18 -1.76
N GLN A 94 -22.02 -13.95 -2.62
CA GLN A 94 -22.54 -14.32 -3.94
C GLN A 94 -23.47 -15.55 -3.89
N GLU A 95 -23.34 -16.38 -2.86
CA GLU A 95 -24.18 -17.56 -2.62
C GLU A 95 -25.46 -17.23 -1.82
N ALA A 96 -25.57 -16.01 -1.27
CA ALA A 96 -26.69 -15.50 -0.47
C ALA A 96 -27.66 -14.62 -1.28
#